data_AF-A0A382HIR6-F1
#
_entry.id   AF-A0A382HIR6-F1
#
_cell.length_a   1.000
_cell.length_b   1.000
_cell.length_c   1.000
_cell.angle_alpha   90.00
_cell.angle_beta   90.00
_cell.angle_gamma   90.00
#
_symmetry.space_group_name_H-M   'P 1'
#
loop_
_entity.id
_entity.type
_entity.pdbx_description
1 polymer ?
#
loop_
_entity_poly.entity_id
_entity_poly.type
_entity_poly.pdbx_seq_one_letter_code
_entity_poly.pdbx_strand_id
1 'polypeptide(L)'
;MQVEPSLLAVLLPYLAKVFRETSDRKDGQRFAPPESGDEELDNAWREGLVEEGRADRLSFLRLLERPALELGCVEVPEDEAEEALRGMTELRLFLRERGLKSVTDEDLENGRIEIPKLTPEARTAYLGYLLLAEMQERLIAEIG
;
A
#
# COMPACT_ATOMS: atom_id res chain seq x y z
N MET A 1 -18.83 5.50 -0.04
CA MET A 1 -18.36 6.85 -0.44
C MET A 1 -18.17 6.87 -1.95
N GLN A 2 -18.78 7.83 -2.65
CA GLN A 2 -18.43 8.12 -4.04
C GLN A 2 -17.18 9.00 -4.03
N VAL A 3 -16.05 8.46 -4.46
CA VAL A 3 -14.85 9.25 -4.73
C VAL A 3 -15.02 9.87 -6.11
N GLU A 4 -14.80 11.18 -6.24
CA GLU A 4 -14.89 11.87 -7.52
C GLU A 4 -14.03 11.15 -8.58
N PRO A 5 -14.58 10.75 -9.74
CA PRO A 5 -13.83 10.03 -10.78
C PRO A 5 -12.56 10.77 -11.22
N SER A 6 -12.59 12.10 -11.18
CA SER A 6 -11.43 12.95 -11.49
C SER A 6 -10.27 12.78 -10.50
N LEU A 7 -10.56 12.51 -9.22
CA LEU A 7 -9.55 12.22 -8.20
C LEU A 7 -8.93 10.84 -8.43
N LEU A 8 -9.76 9.83 -8.73
CA LEU A 8 -9.29 8.48 -9.06
C LEU A 8 -8.42 8.48 -10.32
N ALA A 9 -8.79 9.22 -11.35
CA ALA A 9 -8.02 9.35 -12.58
C ALA A 9 -6.60 9.91 -12.36
N VAL A 10 -6.39 10.72 -11.32
CA VAL A 10 -5.06 11.22 -10.94
C VAL A 10 -4.32 10.25 -10.02
N LEU A 11 -5.02 9.66 -9.06
CA LEU A 11 -4.42 8.81 -8.04
C LEU A 11 -4.04 7.42 -8.56
N LEU A 12 -4.86 6.79 -9.40
CA LEU A 12 -4.59 5.42 -9.87
C LEU A 12 -3.28 5.32 -10.67
N PRO A 13 -2.99 6.21 -11.65
CA PRO A 13 -1.71 6.18 -12.36
C PRO A 13 -0.52 6.46 -11.43
N TYR A 14 -0.70 7.35 -10.44
CA TYR A 14 0.31 7.62 -9.44
C TYR A 14 0.57 6.38 -8.56
N LEU A 15 -0.46 5.73 -8.04
CA LEU A 15 -0.33 4.51 -7.23
C LEU A 15 0.30 3.37 -8.03
N ALA A 16 -0.08 3.19 -9.29
CA ALA A 16 0.56 2.22 -10.19
C ALA A 16 2.05 2.53 -10.42
N LYS A 17 2.42 3.82 -10.50
CA LYS A 17 3.83 4.24 -10.57
C LYS A 17 4.57 3.93 -9.28
N VAL A 18 4.03 4.32 -8.13
CA VAL A 18 4.62 4.08 -6.81
C VAL A 18 4.78 2.57 -6.57
N PHE A 19 3.78 1.78 -6.95
CA PHE A 19 3.85 0.32 -6.89
C PHE A 19 5.04 -0.25 -7.67
N ARG A 20 5.27 0.19 -8.91
CA ARG A 20 6.46 -0.22 -9.69
C ARG A 20 7.77 0.18 -9.02
N GLU A 21 7.81 1.29 -8.30
CA GLU A 21 8.99 1.69 -7.51
C GLU A 21 9.16 0.82 -6.24
N THR A 22 8.08 0.21 -5.75
CA THR A 22 8.12 -0.71 -4.60
C THR A 22 8.54 -2.13 -4.98
N SER A 23 8.28 -2.57 -6.22
CA SER A 23 8.59 -3.94 -6.65
C SER A 23 10.09 -4.27 -6.71
N ASP A 24 10.95 -3.25 -6.72
CA ASP A 24 12.41 -3.41 -6.65
C ASP A 24 12.93 -3.54 -5.20
N ARG A 25 12.06 -3.48 -4.18
CA ARG A 25 12.47 -3.66 -2.78
C ARG A 25 12.80 -5.12 -2.49
N LYS A 26 13.91 -5.32 -1.79
CA LYS A 26 14.27 -6.59 -1.15
C LYS A 26 13.71 -6.59 0.27
N ASP A 27 12.42 -6.89 0.43
CA ASP A 27 11.74 -6.83 1.73
C ASP A 27 12.39 -7.73 2.79
N GLY A 28 13.04 -8.82 2.36
CA GLY A 28 13.86 -9.69 3.20
C GLY A 28 15.03 -9.01 3.93
N GLN A 29 15.34 -7.74 3.64
CA GLN A 29 16.34 -6.94 4.38
C GLN A 29 15.73 -5.96 5.40
N ARG A 30 14.41 -5.72 5.35
CA ARG A 30 13.74 -4.75 6.22
C ARG A 30 13.56 -5.30 7.64
N PHE A 31 13.40 -6.61 7.76
CA PHE A 31 13.13 -7.29 9.01
C PHE A 31 14.32 -8.17 9.42
N ALA A 32 14.56 -8.26 10.72
CA ALA A 32 15.50 -9.20 11.28
C ALA A 32 14.84 -10.59 11.34
N PRO A 33 15.54 -11.66 10.95
CA PRO A 33 15.06 -13.02 11.12
C PRO A 33 14.91 -13.31 12.63
N PRO A 34 14.09 -14.31 13.00
CA PRO A 34 14.05 -14.81 14.37
C PRO A 34 15.46 -15.20 14.84
N GLU A 35 15.75 -15.07 16.14
CA GLU A 35 17.03 -15.51 16.72
C GLU A 35 17.13 -17.05 16.70
N SER A 36 17.40 -17.62 15.52
CA SER A 36 17.50 -19.06 15.31
C SER A 36 18.92 -19.59 15.57
N GLY A 37 19.94 -18.76 15.30
CA GLY A 37 21.34 -19.17 15.26
C GLY A 37 21.68 -20.07 14.07
N ASP A 38 20.76 -20.26 13.12
CA ASP A 38 20.86 -21.12 11.95
C ASP A 38 20.77 -20.26 10.67
N GLU A 39 21.90 -20.11 9.98
CA GLU A 39 21.99 -19.30 8.76
C GLU A 39 21.10 -19.84 7.62
N GLU A 40 20.87 -21.16 7.53
CA GLU A 40 20.01 -21.75 6.50
C GLU A 40 18.55 -21.42 6.78
N LEU A 41 18.13 -21.53 8.05
CA LEU A 41 16.78 -21.16 8.46
C LEU A 41 16.53 -19.66 8.29
N ASP A 42 17.50 -18.82 8.63
CA ASP A 42 17.42 -17.37 8.44
C ASP A 42 17.29 -17.00 6.95
N ASN A 43 18.03 -17.68 6.08
CA ASN A 43 17.94 -17.47 4.64
C ASN A 43 16.60 -17.93 4.08
N ALA A 44 16.13 -19.13 4.45
CA ALA A 44 14.82 -19.64 4.04
C ALA A 44 13.67 -18.73 4.51
N TRP A 45 13.77 -18.19 5.72
CA TRP A 45 12.80 -17.22 6.24
C TRP A 45 12.78 -15.92 5.42
N ARG A 46 13.97 -15.36 5.09
CA ARG A 46 14.07 -14.15 4.25
C ARG A 46 13.51 -14.38 2.84
N GLU A 47 13.82 -15.54 2.25
CA GLU A 47 13.31 -15.91 0.92
C GLU A 47 11.79 -16.07 0.94
N GLY A 48 11.24 -16.76 1.95
CA GLY A 48 9.79 -16.87 2.14
C GLY A 48 9.11 -15.50 2.24
N LEU A 49 9.66 -14.59 3.06
CA LEU A 49 9.12 -13.23 3.22
C LEU A 49 9.12 -12.44 1.90
N VAL A 50 10.16 -12.60 1.06
CA VAL A 50 10.24 -11.95 -0.25
C VAL A 50 9.18 -12.50 -1.21
N GLU A 51 8.97 -13.82 -1.23
CA GLU A 51 7.97 -14.45 -2.09
C GLU A 51 6.54 -14.15 -1.64
N GLU A 52 6.26 -14.15 -0.34
CA GLU A 52 4.97 -13.74 0.23
C GLU A 52 4.64 -12.29 -0.11
N GLY A 53 5.58 -11.36 0.13
CA GLY A 53 5.40 -9.95 -0.24
C GLY A 53 5.19 -9.77 -1.75
N ARG A 54 5.82 -10.62 -2.59
CA ARG A 54 5.59 -10.60 -4.04
C ARG A 54 4.15 -11.02 -4.39
N ALA A 55 3.61 -12.04 -3.73
CA ALA A 55 2.23 -12.48 -3.94
C ALA A 55 1.24 -11.38 -3.52
N ASP A 56 1.45 -10.77 -2.36
CA ASP A 56 0.65 -9.64 -1.84
C ASP A 56 0.63 -8.46 -2.82
N ARG A 57 1.81 -8.07 -3.32
CA ARG A 57 1.95 -7.02 -4.33
C ARG A 57 1.21 -7.35 -5.62
N LEU A 58 1.35 -8.58 -6.12
CA LEU A 58 0.69 -8.99 -7.36
C LEU A 58 -0.84 -8.97 -7.21
N SER A 59 -1.37 -9.41 -6.06
CA SER A 59 -2.80 -9.32 -5.75
C SER A 59 -3.30 -7.87 -5.79
N PHE A 60 -2.58 -6.98 -5.13
CA PHE A 60 -2.94 -5.56 -5.15
C PHE A 60 -2.79 -4.91 -6.54
N LEU A 61 -1.79 -5.29 -7.35
CA LEU A 61 -1.68 -4.80 -8.73
C LEU A 61 -2.88 -5.21 -9.57
N ARG A 62 -3.32 -6.48 -9.47
CA ARG A 62 -4.51 -6.96 -10.17
C ARG A 62 -5.73 -6.12 -9.81
N LEU A 63 -5.83 -5.67 -8.57
CA LEU A 63 -6.89 -4.78 -8.10
C LEU A 63 -6.82 -3.41 -8.77
N LEU A 64 -5.63 -2.78 -8.82
CA LEU A 64 -5.41 -1.48 -9.47
C LEU A 64 -5.70 -1.49 -10.98
N GLU A 65 -5.49 -2.61 -11.64
CA GLU A 65 -5.72 -2.78 -13.08
C GLU A 65 -7.19 -3.05 -13.45
N ARG A 66 -8.09 -3.21 -12.46
CA ARG A 66 -9.53 -3.44 -12.74
C ARG A 66 -10.19 -2.16 -13.24
N PRO A 67 -10.80 -2.14 -14.45
CA PRO A 67 -11.47 -0.94 -14.97
C PRO A 67 -12.62 -0.46 -14.07
N ALA A 68 -13.27 -1.37 -13.35
CA ALA A 68 -14.35 -1.03 -12.43
C ALA A 68 -13.87 -0.11 -11.29
N LEU A 69 -12.57 -0.16 -10.93
CA LEU A 69 -12.01 0.68 -9.88
C LEU A 69 -12.08 2.17 -10.24
N GLU A 70 -11.98 2.52 -11.53
CA GLU A 70 -12.15 3.89 -12.02
C GLU A 70 -13.57 4.43 -11.78
N LEU A 71 -14.55 3.52 -11.67
CA LEU A 71 -15.94 3.80 -11.32
C LEU A 71 -16.19 3.74 -9.81
N GLY A 72 -15.15 3.48 -9.01
CA GLY A 72 -15.23 3.31 -7.56
C GLY A 72 -15.78 1.95 -7.11
N CYS A 73 -15.82 0.95 -8.00
CA CYS A 73 -16.32 -0.39 -7.72
C CYS A 73 -15.19 -1.41 -7.89
N VAL A 74 -14.91 -2.23 -6.88
CA VAL A 74 -13.93 -3.30 -7.04
C VAL A 74 -14.37 -4.52 -6.24
N GLU A 75 -14.49 -5.65 -6.93
CA GLU A 75 -14.68 -6.95 -6.29
C GLU A 75 -13.30 -7.56 -6.03
N VAL A 76 -13.09 -8.06 -4.83
CA VAL A 76 -11.89 -8.79 -4.42
C VAL A 76 -12.34 -10.19 -4.03
N PRO A 77 -11.81 -11.26 -4.66
CA PRO A 77 -12.08 -12.62 -4.23
C PRO A 77 -11.70 -12.81 -2.75
N GLU A 78 -12.51 -13.57 -2.00
CA GLU A 78 -12.29 -13.80 -0.56
C GLU A 78 -10.91 -14.45 -0.31
N ASP A 79 -10.49 -15.35 -1.21
CA ASP A 79 -9.19 -16.03 -1.19
C ASP A 79 -8.01 -15.15 -1.62
N GLU A 80 -8.26 -13.91 -2.06
CA GLU A 80 -7.23 -12.91 -2.36
C GLU A 80 -7.29 -11.69 -1.43
N ALA A 81 -8.26 -11.65 -0.51
CA ALA A 81 -8.57 -10.47 0.29
C ALA A 81 -7.43 -10.12 1.26
N GLU A 82 -6.84 -11.12 1.92
CA GLU A 82 -5.70 -10.91 2.80
C GLU A 82 -4.48 -10.39 2.04
N GLU A 83 -4.15 -11.00 0.90
CA GLU A 83 -3.04 -10.58 0.05
C GLU A 83 -3.23 -9.14 -0.43
N ALA A 84 -4.46 -8.77 -0.82
CA ALA A 84 -4.79 -7.41 -1.21
C ALA A 84 -4.62 -6.42 -0.03
N LEU A 85 -5.06 -6.79 1.18
CA LEU A 85 -4.87 -5.99 2.41
C LEU A 85 -3.39 -5.77 2.74
N ARG A 86 -2.58 -6.84 2.65
CA ARG A 86 -1.14 -6.77 2.87
C ARG A 86 -0.45 -5.92 1.79
N GLY A 87 -0.79 -6.11 0.52
CA GLY A 87 -0.27 -5.30 -0.59
C GLY A 87 -0.61 -3.81 -0.48
N MET A 88 -1.83 -3.47 -0.05
CA MET A 88 -2.21 -2.08 0.26
C MET A 88 -1.40 -1.51 1.43
N THR A 89 -1.11 -2.33 2.45
CA THR A 89 -0.31 -1.93 3.61
C THR A 89 1.13 -1.62 3.19
N GLU A 90 1.74 -2.46 2.36
CA GLU A 90 3.09 -2.21 1.83
C GLU A 90 3.16 -0.88 1.08
N LEU A 91 2.19 -0.60 0.21
CA LEU A 91 2.18 0.64 -0.55
C LEU A 91 1.97 1.87 0.36
N ARG A 92 1.11 1.76 1.38
CA ARG A 92 0.95 2.82 2.40
C ARG A 92 2.24 3.09 3.16
N LEU A 93 2.96 2.04 3.57
CA LEU A 93 4.27 2.18 4.23
C LEU A 93 5.28 2.86 3.31
N PHE A 94 5.29 2.51 2.02
CA PHE A 94 6.16 3.19 1.06
C PHE A 94 5.81 4.67 0.88
N LEU A 95 4.53 5.00 0.74
CA LEU A 95 4.07 6.39 0.66
C LEU A 95 4.44 7.17 1.92
N ARG A 96 4.31 6.56 3.11
CA ARG A 96 4.76 7.14 4.38
C ARG A 96 6.26 7.46 4.35
N GLU A 97 7.10 6.49 4.01
CA GLU A 97 8.56 6.59 4.03
C GLU A 97 9.13 7.52 2.95
N ARG A 98 8.49 7.60 1.78
CA ARG A 98 9.03 8.29 0.59
C ARG A 98 8.27 9.56 0.24
N GLY A 99 6.95 9.47 0.19
CA GLY A 99 6.07 10.56 -0.23
C GLY A 99 5.70 11.55 0.88
N LEU A 100 5.74 11.11 2.15
CA LEU A 100 5.30 11.89 3.31
C LEU A 100 6.43 12.21 4.30
N LYS A 101 7.69 12.23 3.85
CA LYS A 101 8.86 12.52 4.71
C LYS A 101 8.77 13.84 5.48
N SER A 102 8.06 14.83 4.93
CA SER A 102 7.87 16.14 5.54
C SER A 102 6.71 16.19 6.53
N VAL A 103 5.95 15.10 6.69
CA VAL A 103 4.81 14.97 7.59
C VAL A 103 5.24 14.13 8.78
N THR A 104 4.99 14.60 10.00
CA THR A 104 5.31 13.86 11.23
C THR A 104 4.30 12.75 11.48
N ASP A 105 4.68 11.71 12.25
CA ASP A 105 3.73 10.67 12.63
C ASP A 105 2.60 11.25 13.50
N GLU A 106 2.94 12.16 14.42
CA GLU A 106 1.95 12.85 15.25
C GLU A 106 0.91 13.59 14.41
N ASP A 107 1.33 14.35 13.40
CA ASP A 107 0.40 15.08 12.53
C ASP A 107 -0.47 14.13 11.72
N LEU A 108 0.09 13.01 11.25
CA LEU A 108 -0.64 12.01 10.48
C LEU A 108 -1.68 11.27 11.31
N GLU A 109 -1.32 10.84 12.52
CA GLU A 109 -2.19 10.12 13.46
C GLU A 109 -3.32 11.01 14.02
N ASN A 110 -3.03 12.29 14.24
CA ASN A 110 -4.01 13.24 14.77
C ASN A 110 -4.77 14.00 13.68
N GLY A 111 -4.50 13.71 12.39
CA GLY A 111 -5.13 14.41 11.27
C GLY A 111 -4.78 15.90 11.18
N ARG A 112 -3.66 16.35 11.76
CA ARG A 112 -3.20 17.75 11.77
C ARG A 112 -2.45 18.12 10.49
N ILE A 113 -2.99 17.72 9.35
CA ILE A 113 -2.36 17.90 8.03
C ILE A 113 -2.86 19.19 7.38
N GLU A 114 -1.97 20.16 7.26
CA GLU A 114 -2.23 21.37 6.48
C GLU A 114 -2.00 21.11 4.98
N ILE A 115 -2.98 20.47 4.33
CA ILE A 115 -2.93 20.10 2.90
C ILE A 115 -2.45 21.25 1.98
N PRO A 116 -2.88 22.51 2.16
CA PRO A 116 -2.41 23.62 1.33
C PRO A 116 -0.90 23.89 1.42
N LYS A 117 -0.26 23.53 2.55
CA LYS A 117 1.18 23.71 2.79
C LYS A 117 2.03 22.55 2.27
N LEU A 118 1.42 21.42 1.92
CA LEU A 118 2.13 20.30 1.30
C LEU A 118 2.58 20.66 -0.12
N THR A 119 3.76 20.18 -0.51
CA THR A 119 4.18 20.21 -1.92
C THR A 119 3.18 19.41 -2.78
N PRO A 120 3.09 19.68 -4.09
CA PRO A 120 2.20 18.90 -4.98
C PRO A 120 2.43 17.38 -4.88
N GLU A 121 3.69 16.96 -4.76
CA GLU A 121 4.07 15.55 -4.63
C GLU A 121 3.61 14.97 -3.30
N ALA A 122 3.87 15.67 -2.18
CA ALA A 122 3.46 15.22 -0.85
C ALA A 122 1.94 15.20 -0.70
N ARG A 123 1.23 16.13 -1.36
CA ARG A 123 -0.24 16.14 -1.42
C ARG A 123 -0.77 14.92 -2.16
N THR A 124 -0.18 14.59 -3.30
CA THR A 124 -0.57 13.40 -4.09
C THR A 124 -0.29 12.12 -3.31
N ALA A 125 0.87 12.03 -2.64
CA ALA A 125 1.20 10.92 -1.75
C ALA A 125 0.21 10.80 -0.59
N TYR A 126 -0.19 11.91 0.02
CA TYR A 126 -1.13 11.95 1.14
C TYR A 126 -2.53 11.47 0.71
N LEU A 127 -3.01 11.94 -0.44
CA LEU A 127 -4.28 11.50 -1.00
C LEU A 127 -4.27 10.01 -1.37
N GLY A 128 -3.17 9.52 -1.96
CA GLY A 128 -2.98 8.09 -2.21
C GLY A 128 -2.97 7.27 -0.92
N TYR A 129 -2.31 7.77 0.14
CA TYR A 129 -2.26 7.13 1.45
C TYR A 129 -3.64 7.01 2.09
N LEU A 130 -4.47 8.06 2.00
CA LEU A 130 -5.85 8.05 2.49
C LEU A 130 -6.76 7.13 1.66
N LEU A 131 -6.63 7.14 0.33
CA LEU A 131 -7.41 6.27 -0.55
C LEU A 131 -7.17 4.79 -0.21
N LEU A 132 -5.91 4.40 -0.03
CA LEU A 132 -5.57 3.03 0.38
C LEU A 132 -6.14 2.69 1.76
N ALA A 133 -6.07 3.61 2.72
CA ALA A 133 -6.65 3.39 4.05
C ALA A 133 -8.16 3.13 3.98
N GLU A 134 -8.89 3.93 3.21
CA GLU A 134 -10.32 3.75 2.98
C GLU A 134 -10.63 2.42 2.29
N MET A 135 -9.85 2.05 1.26
CA MET A 135 -10.04 0.78 0.55
C MET A 135 -9.83 -0.42 1.48
N GLN A 136 -8.83 -0.36 2.35
CA GLN A 136 -8.58 -1.40 3.36
C GLN A 136 -9.72 -1.50 4.36
N GLU A 137 -10.18 -0.38 4.91
CA GLU A 137 -11.29 -0.35 5.87
C GLU A 137 -12.56 -0.97 5.27
N ARG A 138 -12.87 -0.65 4.01
CA ARG A 138 -14.02 -1.27 3.34
C ARG A 138 -13.85 -2.75 3.09
N LEU A 139 -12.68 -3.17 2.63
CA LEU A 139 -12.44 -4.59 2.39
C LEU A 139 -12.58 -5.38 3.70
N ILE A 140 -12.04 -4.84 4.81
CA ILE A 140 -12.21 -5.42 6.15
C ILE A 140 -13.69 -5.49 6.56
N ALA A 141 -14.48 -4.45 6.30
CA ALA A 141 -15.89 -4.41 6.65
C ALA A 141 -16.77 -5.38 5.82
N GLU A 142 -16.33 -5.79 4.63
CA GLU A 142 -17.05 -6.74 3.78
C GLU A 142 -16.65 -8.21 4.06
N ILE A 143 -15.42 -8.45 4.55
CA ILE A 143 -14.94 -9.81 4.89
C ILE A 143 -15.12 -10.19 6.37
N GLY A 144 -15.30 -9.20 7.26
CA GLY A 144 -15.48 -9.38 8.71
C GLY A 144 -16.92 -9.45 9.16
#